data_AF-A0A2N3E074-F1
#
_entry.id   AF-A0A2N3E074-F1
#
_cell.length_a   1.000
_cell.length_b   1.000
_cell.length_c   1.000
_cell.angle_alpha   90.00
_cell.angle_beta   90.00
_cell.angle_gamma   90.00
#
_symmetry.space_group_name_H-M   'P 1'
#
loop_
_entity.id
_entity.type
_entity.pdbx_description
1 polymer ?
#
loop_
_entity_poly.entity_id
_entity_poly.type
_entity_poly.pdbx_seq_one_letter_code
_entity_poly.pdbx_strand_id
1 'polypeptide(L)'
;GSDPVDALIASGMAVVGTPDDAIAQIERLQQQSGGFGCFMQLAHNWANWENTKHSYELMARYVFPKFQQLNDNREASLNWARDNRPEFMGQAMMAVGSRVAQHVEKKGSENIRPEILAAMGLDKKTDAAE
;
A
#
# COMPACT_ATOMS: atom_id res chain seq x y z
N GLY A 1 40.07 18.77 -10.94
CA GLY A 1 39.86 17.31 -10.92
C GLY A 1 38.40 17.05 -10.67
N SER A 2 37.84 15.98 -11.22
CA SER A 2 36.47 15.56 -10.88
C SER A 2 36.35 15.26 -9.38
N ASP A 3 35.17 15.46 -8.81
CA ASP A 3 34.88 15.07 -7.43
C ASP A 3 35.16 13.56 -7.27
N PRO A 4 35.96 13.12 -6.29
CA PRO A 4 36.18 11.70 -6.03
C PRO A 4 34.87 10.91 -5.79
N VAL A 5 33.84 11.54 -5.23
CA VAL A 5 32.53 10.89 -5.01
C VAL A 5 31.88 10.55 -6.35
N ASP A 6 31.86 11.52 -7.28
CA ASP A 6 31.30 11.31 -8.61
C ASP A 6 32.05 10.20 -9.36
N ALA A 7 33.37 10.12 -9.21
CA ALA A 7 34.17 9.04 -9.81
C ALA A 7 33.84 7.65 -9.23
N LEU A 8 33.62 7.55 -7.92
CA LEU A 8 33.22 6.30 -7.25
C LEU A 8 31.81 5.85 -7.66
N ILE A 9 30.87 6.79 -7.82
CA ILE A 9 29.52 6.51 -8.31
C ILE A 9 29.58 6.06 -9.78
N ALA A 10 30.30 6.81 -10.63
CA ALA A 10 30.40 6.52 -12.06
C ALA A 10 31.07 5.17 -12.35
N SER A 11 32.05 4.76 -11.53
CA SER A 11 32.67 3.43 -11.62
C SER A 11 31.77 2.30 -11.09
N GLY A 12 30.68 2.62 -10.40
CA GLY A 12 29.81 1.64 -9.75
C GLY A 12 30.45 0.97 -8.52
N MET A 13 31.54 1.52 -7.98
CA MET A 13 32.20 1.00 -6.78
C MET A 13 31.51 1.45 -5.49
N ALA A 14 30.75 2.55 -5.53
CA ALA A 14 29.99 3.06 -4.40
C ALA A 14 28.57 3.45 -4.82
N VAL A 15 27.66 3.46 -3.85
CA VAL A 15 26.33 4.06 -3.98
C VAL A 15 26.22 5.16 -2.94
N VAL A 16 26.00 6.39 -3.39
CA VAL A 16 25.73 7.54 -2.54
C VAL A 16 24.54 8.26 -3.16
N GLY A 17 23.39 8.25 -2.47
CA GLY A 17 22.16 8.76 -3.05
C GLY A 17 20.92 8.26 -2.31
N THR A 18 19.88 8.00 -3.08
CA THR A 18 18.55 7.58 -2.61
C THR A 18 18.43 6.07 -2.48
N PRO A 19 17.37 5.55 -1.83
CA PRO A 19 17.07 4.11 -1.83
C PRO A 19 16.94 3.51 -3.24
N ASP A 20 16.41 4.28 -4.20
CA ASP A 20 16.23 3.81 -5.58
C ASP A 20 17.58 3.59 -6.28
N ASP A 21 18.58 4.42 -6.00
CA ASP A 21 19.94 4.24 -6.51
C ASP A 21 20.58 2.95 -5.98
N ALA A 22 20.32 2.62 -4.71
CA ALA A 22 20.78 1.37 -4.09
C ALA A 22 20.07 0.14 -4.68
N ILE A 23 18.76 0.24 -4.95
CA ILE A 23 17.99 -0.81 -5.63
C ILE A 23 18.59 -1.06 -7.02
N ALA A 24 18.75 -0.02 -7.82
CA ALA A 24 19.28 -0.13 -9.18
C ALA A 24 20.69 -0.77 -9.20
N GLN A 25 21.55 -0.41 -8.25
CA GLN A 25 22.87 -1.04 -8.12
C GLN A 25 22.77 -2.53 -7.77
N ILE A 26 21.93 -2.91 -6.80
CA ILE A 26 21.77 -4.32 -6.39
C ILE A 26 21.20 -5.15 -7.55
N GLU A 27 20.23 -4.63 -8.29
CA GLU A 27 19.68 -5.26 -9.50
C GLU A 27 20.76 -5.47 -10.56
N ARG A 28 21.58 -4.44 -10.83
CA ARG A 28 22.71 -4.55 -11.75
C ARG A 28 23.68 -5.65 -11.33
N LEU A 29 24.01 -5.72 -10.03
CA LEU A 29 24.89 -6.76 -9.49
C LEU A 29 24.28 -8.16 -9.62
N GLN A 30 22.99 -8.34 -9.33
CA GLN A 30 22.28 -9.61 -9.52
C GLN A 30 22.29 -10.06 -10.98
N GLN A 31 22.01 -9.14 -11.91
CA GLN A 31 22.04 -9.43 -13.34
C GLN A 31 23.44 -9.85 -13.82
N GLN A 32 24.48 -9.17 -13.34
CA GLN A 32 25.87 -9.48 -13.72
C GLN A 32 26.37 -10.80 -13.12
N SER A 33 25.96 -11.16 -11.91
CA SER A 33 26.42 -12.38 -11.24
C SER A 33 25.56 -13.61 -11.55
N GLY A 34 24.39 -13.43 -12.17
CA GLY A 34 23.36 -14.48 -12.25
C GLY A 34 22.60 -14.70 -10.93
N GLY A 35 22.71 -13.75 -9.99
CA GLY A 35 22.08 -13.78 -8.67
C GLY A 35 23.06 -14.07 -7.52
N PHE A 36 22.58 -13.86 -6.30
CA PHE A 36 23.27 -14.20 -5.05
C PHE A 36 22.24 -14.43 -3.93
N GLY A 37 22.58 -15.25 -2.94
CA GLY A 37 21.67 -15.57 -1.83
C GLY A 37 21.61 -14.50 -0.74
N CYS A 38 22.65 -13.68 -0.61
CA CYS A 38 22.72 -12.62 0.40
C CYS A 38 23.63 -11.49 -0.09
N PHE A 39 23.22 -10.25 0.17
CA PHE A 39 24.05 -9.06 -0.05
C PHE A 39 24.60 -8.56 1.28
N MET A 40 25.93 -8.58 1.43
CA MET A 40 26.60 -8.08 2.63
C MET A 40 27.07 -6.64 2.42
N GLN A 41 26.57 -5.72 3.22
CA GLN A 41 27.05 -4.34 3.20
C GLN A 41 28.42 -4.25 3.88
N LEU A 42 29.38 -3.57 3.25
CA LEU A 42 30.65 -3.23 3.86
C LEU A 42 30.54 -1.90 4.61
N ALA A 43 30.59 -1.96 5.94
CA ALA A 43 30.53 -0.78 6.78
C ALA A 43 31.85 0.00 6.71
N HIS A 44 31.79 1.24 6.21
CA HIS A 44 32.92 2.17 6.17
C HIS A 44 32.56 3.45 6.93
N ASN A 45 33.56 4.06 7.58
CA ASN A 45 33.40 5.31 8.34
C ASN A 45 33.35 6.54 7.41
N TRP A 46 32.38 6.59 6.49
CA TRP A 46 32.22 7.68 5.51
C TRP A 46 31.32 8.81 6.01
N ALA A 47 30.50 8.55 7.02
CA ALA A 47 29.56 9.51 7.56
C ALA A 47 29.62 9.52 9.09
N ASN A 48 29.06 10.58 9.70
CA ASN A 48 28.82 10.58 11.13
C ASN A 48 27.82 9.48 11.52
N TRP A 49 27.67 9.26 12.83
CA TRP A 49 26.87 8.17 13.36
C TRP A 49 25.39 8.31 12.98
N GLU A 50 24.85 9.52 13.05
CA GLU A 50 23.45 9.82 12.74
C GLU A 50 23.12 9.46 11.29
N ASN A 51 23.96 9.88 10.35
CA ASN A 51 23.76 9.60 8.93
C ASN A 51 23.99 8.12 8.60
N THR A 52 24.94 7.46 9.27
CA THR A 52 25.16 6.01 9.12
C THR A 52 23.93 5.23 9.55
N LYS A 53 23.36 5.56 10.72
CA LYS A 53 22.13 4.94 11.21
C LYS A 53 20.96 5.20 10.27
N HIS A 54 20.83 6.44 9.77
CA HIS A 54 19.78 6.78 8.82
C HIS A 54 19.90 5.98 7.51
N SER A 55 21.11 5.80 6.99
CA SER A 55 21.37 4.96 5.81
C SER A 55 20.92 3.51 6.04
N TYR A 56 21.25 2.92 7.19
CA TYR A 56 20.78 1.56 7.52
C TYR A 56 19.26 1.46 7.65
N GLU A 57 18.61 2.48 8.22
CA GLU A 57 17.16 2.55 8.27
C GLU A 57 16.54 2.61 6.87
N LEU A 58 17.10 3.42 5.97
CA LEU A 58 16.65 3.51 4.58
C LEU A 58 16.81 2.16 3.85
N MET A 59 17.97 1.51 4.00
CA MET A 59 18.22 0.19 3.42
C MET A 59 17.19 -0.84 3.92
N ALA A 60 16.95 -0.88 5.23
CA ALA A 60 16.03 -1.83 5.85
C ALA A 60 14.56 -1.59 5.46
N ARG A 61 14.13 -0.32 5.36
CA ARG A 61 12.72 0.02 5.08
C ARG A 61 12.36 0.00 3.59
N TYR A 62 13.28 0.41 2.72
CA TYR A 62 12.95 0.72 1.33
C TYR A 62 13.69 -0.15 0.32
N VAL A 63 14.90 -0.62 0.63
CA VAL A 63 15.73 -1.37 -0.32
C VAL A 63 15.51 -2.87 -0.15
N PHE A 64 15.82 -3.43 1.01
CA PHE A 64 15.75 -4.88 1.23
C PHE A 64 14.38 -5.51 1.00
N PRO A 65 13.24 -4.89 1.40
CA PRO A 65 11.93 -5.49 1.16
C PRO A 65 11.59 -5.72 -0.32
N LYS A 66 12.19 -4.95 -1.23
CA LYS A 66 12.01 -5.13 -2.69
C LYS A 66 12.57 -6.45 -3.19
N PHE A 67 13.65 -6.93 -2.58
CA PHE A 67 14.31 -8.18 -2.99
C PHE A 67 13.84 -9.40 -2.20
N GLN A 68 13.15 -9.19 -1.07
CA GLN A 68 12.74 -10.25 -0.13
C GLN A 68 11.27 -10.64 -0.26
N GLN A 69 10.55 -10.12 -1.26
CA GLN A 69 9.13 -10.44 -1.51
C GLN A 69 8.21 -10.15 -0.30
N LEU A 70 8.61 -9.24 0.61
CA LEU A 70 7.88 -9.00 1.87
C LEU A 70 6.50 -8.36 1.67
N ASN A 71 6.28 -7.72 0.52
CA ASN A 71 5.06 -6.95 0.25
C ASN A 71 4.21 -7.51 -0.89
N ASP A 72 4.66 -8.55 -1.59
CA ASP A 72 4.01 -9.08 -2.81
C ASP A 72 2.56 -9.47 -2.53
N ASN A 73 2.32 -10.21 -1.44
CA ASN A 73 0.97 -10.61 -1.03
C ASN A 73 0.10 -9.43 -0.60
N ARG A 74 0.71 -8.41 0.02
CA ARG A 74 -0.01 -7.20 0.45
C ARG A 74 -0.45 -6.39 -0.77
N GLU A 75 0.46 -6.19 -1.72
CA GLU A 75 0.16 -5.49 -2.98
C GLU A 75 -0.89 -6.25 -3.79
N ALA A 76 -0.77 -7.57 -3.91
CA ALA A 76 -1.77 -8.41 -4.57
C ALA A 76 -3.15 -8.29 -3.90
N SER A 77 -3.21 -8.37 -2.57
CA SER A 77 -4.46 -8.23 -1.82
C SER A 77 -5.08 -6.83 -1.99
N LEU A 78 -4.27 -5.78 -1.91
CA LEU A 78 -4.73 -4.41 -2.09
C LEU A 78 -5.29 -4.18 -3.49
N ASN A 79 -4.58 -4.66 -4.53
CA ASN A 79 -5.03 -4.56 -5.91
C ASN A 79 -6.34 -5.32 -6.12
N TRP A 80 -6.44 -6.56 -5.61
CA TRP A 80 -7.68 -7.33 -5.69
C TRP A 80 -8.86 -6.61 -5.03
N ALA A 81 -8.66 -6.07 -3.82
CA ALA A 81 -9.70 -5.33 -3.12
C ALA A 81 -10.11 -4.05 -3.85
N ARG A 82 -9.15 -3.34 -4.46
CA ARG A 82 -9.38 -2.13 -5.24
C ARG A 82 -10.17 -2.43 -6.52
N ASP A 83 -9.75 -3.45 -7.25
CA ASP A 83 -10.31 -3.77 -8.56
C ASP A 83 -11.71 -4.39 -8.45
N ASN A 84 -12.00 -5.11 -7.35
CA ASN A 84 -13.32 -5.67 -7.07
C ASN A 84 -14.21 -4.75 -6.21
N ARG A 85 -13.75 -3.52 -5.91
CA ARG A 85 -14.48 -2.58 -5.06
C ARG A 85 -15.93 -2.32 -5.52
N PRO A 86 -16.25 -2.15 -6.82
CA PRO A 86 -17.62 -1.94 -7.25
C PRO A 86 -18.56 -3.11 -6.89
N GLU A 87 -18.09 -4.34 -7.07
CA GLU A 87 -18.85 -5.56 -6.74
C GLU A 87 -19.09 -5.64 -5.24
N PHE A 88 -18.04 -5.48 -4.42
CA PHE A 88 -18.17 -5.55 -2.96
C PHE A 88 -19.09 -4.46 -2.41
N MET A 89 -19.02 -3.25 -2.96
CA MET A 89 -19.91 -2.17 -2.56
C MET A 89 -21.36 -2.46 -2.98
N GLY A 90 -21.58 -3.00 -4.18
CA GLY A 90 -22.91 -3.41 -4.65
C GLY A 90 -23.52 -4.49 -3.76
N GLN A 91 -22.78 -5.55 -3.48
CA GLN A 91 -23.19 -6.62 -2.57
C GLN A 91 -23.47 -6.12 -1.16
N ALA A 92 -22.63 -5.22 -0.63
CA ALA A 92 -22.84 -4.62 0.68
C ALA A 92 -24.13 -3.78 0.72
N MET A 93 -24.38 -2.95 -0.29
CA MET A 93 -25.61 -2.16 -0.40
C MET A 93 -26.84 -3.06 -0.47
N MET A 94 -26.82 -4.11 -1.30
CA MET A 94 -27.93 -5.07 -1.38
C MET A 94 -28.17 -5.79 -0.05
N ALA A 95 -27.11 -6.22 0.63
CA ALA A 95 -27.22 -6.89 1.92
C ALA A 95 -27.87 -5.96 2.97
N VAL A 96 -27.41 -4.71 3.07
CA VAL A 96 -28.02 -3.70 3.95
C VAL A 96 -29.50 -3.50 3.60
N GLY A 97 -29.81 -3.28 2.33
CA GLY A 97 -31.19 -3.06 1.89
C GLY A 97 -32.11 -4.23 2.22
N SER A 98 -31.67 -5.46 1.95
CA SER A 98 -32.46 -6.66 2.29
C SER A 98 -32.74 -6.78 3.79
N ARG A 99 -31.77 -6.43 4.64
CA ARG A 99 -31.92 -6.51 6.10
C ARG A 99 -32.83 -5.41 6.64
N VAL A 100 -32.76 -4.20 6.08
CA VAL A 100 -33.70 -3.12 6.43
C VAL A 100 -35.13 -3.51 6.03
N ALA A 101 -35.35 -4.03 4.82
CA ALA A 101 -36.66 -4.48 4.37
C ALA A 101 -37.25 -5.56 5.29
N GLN A 102 -36.46 -6.59 5.63
CA GLN A 102 -36.87 -7.64 6.58
C GLN A 102 -37.21 -7.09 7.97
N HIS A 103 -36.52 -6.04 8.41
CA HIS A 103 -36.80 -5.40 9.70
C HIS A 103 -38.13 -4.65 9.67
N VAL A 104 -38.37 -3.86 8.63
CA VAL A 104 -39.63 -3.11 8.44
C VAL A 104 -40.82 -4.07 8.40
N GLU A 105 -40.71 -5.18 7.69
CA GLU A 105 -41.78 -6.18 7.60
C GLU A 105 -42.11 -6.79 8.98
N LYS A 106 -41.09 -7.10 9.79
CA LYS A 106 -41.27 -7.79 11.08
C LYS A 106 -41.61 -6.88 12.25
N LYS A 107 -41.12 -5.64 12.26
CA LYS A 107 -41.14 -4.74 13.42
C LYS A 107 -41.66 -3.34 13.11
N GLY A 108 -42.03 -3.05 11.86
CA GLY A 108 -42.39 -1.71 11.43
C GLY A 108 -41.17 -0.79 11.27
N SER A 109 -41.41 0.46 10.91
CA SER A 109 -40.36 1.45 10.59
C SER A 109 -39.99 2.37 11.76
N GLU A 110 -40.62 2.21 12.93
CA GLU A 110 -40.57 3.18 14.03
C GLU A 110 -39.18 3.35 14.65
N ASN A 111 -38.36 2.28 14.63
CA ASN A 111 -37.01 2.28 15.22
C ASN A 111 -35.90 2.48 14.17
N ILE A 112 -36.24 2.87 12.94
CA ILE A 112 -35.26 3.06 11.86
C ILE A 112 -35.00 4.55 11.71
N ARG A 113 -33.71 4.92 11.61
CA ARG A 113 -33.34 6.32 11.43
C ARG A 113 -33.94 6.88 10.13
N PRO A 114 -34.44 8.12 10.12
CA PRO A 114 -35.04 8.73 8.94
C PRO A 114 -34.11 8.74 7.72
N GLU A 115 -32.82 8.97 7.91
CA GLU A 115 -31.86 9.01 6.79
C GLU A 115 -31.77 7.66 6.05
N ILE A 116 -31.95 6.55 6.75
CA ILE A 116 -31.89 5.19 6.18
C ILE A 116 -33.19 4.88 5.43
N LEU A 117 -34.34 5.34 5.94
CA LEU A 117 -35.63 5.21 5.27
C LEU A 117 -35.63 5.99 3.95
N ALA A 118 -35.09 7.21 3.97
CA ALA A 118 -34.97 8.07 2.79
C ALA A 118 -34.04 7.48 1.73
N ALA A 119 -32.86 6.99 2.16
CA ALA A 119 -31.93 6.31 1.26
C ALA A 119 -32.50 5.04 0.63
N MET A 120 -33.51 4.43 1.27
CA MET A 120 -34.20 3.23 0.81
C MET A 120 -35.50 3.53 0.05
N GLY A 121 -35.93 4.79 -0.06
CA GLY A 121 -37.21 5.17 -0.65
C GLY A 121 -38.43 4.68 0.13
N LEU A 122 -38.27 4.39 1.42
CA LEU A 122 -39.30 3.90 2.35
C LEU A 122 -39.86 5.01 3.26
N ASP A 123 -39.62 6.27 2.90
CA ASP A 123 -40.24 7.40 3.58
C ASP A 123 -41.76 7.24 3.50
N LYS A 124 -42.43 7.44 4.64
CA LYS A 124 -43.88 7.60 4.66
C LYS A 124 -44.21 8.74 3.70
N LYS A 125 -44.67 8.44 2.49
CA LYS A 125 -45.51 9.39 1.76
C LYS A 125 -46.67 9.64 2.70
N THR A 126 -46.69 10.83 3.30
CA THR A 126 -47.86 11.34 3.96
C THR A 126 -48.99 11.25 2.96
N ASP A 127 -49.95 10.38 3.23
CA ASP A 127 -51.28 10.45 2.65
C ASP A 127 -51.82 11.86 2.91
N ALA A 128 -51.82 12.67 1.87
CA ALA A 128 -52.70 13.83 1.68
C ALA A 128 -53.12 13.70 0.21
N ALA A 129 -54.30 13.18 -0.16
CA ALA A 129 -55.62 13.54 0.34
C ALA A 129 -55.76 15.05 0.47
N GLU A 130 -55.81 15.72 -0.69
CA GLU A 130 -56.81 16.73 -1.05
C GLU A 130 -57.14 16.59 -2.55
#